data_AF-A0A6C0CFJ8-F1
#
_entry.id   AF-A0A6C0CFJ8-F1
#
_cell.length_a   1.000
_cell.length_b   1.000
_cell.length_c   1.000
_cell.angle_alpha   90.00
_cell.angle_beta   90.00
_cell.angle_gamma   90.00
#
_symmetry.space_group_name_H-M   'P 1'
#
loop_
_entity.id
_entity.type
_entity.pdbx_description
1 polymer ?
#
loop_
_entity_poly.entity_id
_entity_poly.type
_entity_poly.pdbx_seq_one_letter_code
_entity_poly.pdbx_strand_id
1 'polypeptide(L)'
;MATTLGELALFKATEHFTSLSEVLDFCRNHPEFEDVYHKVPEFWKKTLSRFHSSYWIESRGDLEDEEWYTFAKAMKKPRLFSYSLIRIRNEWQTQVAPGRPQTGVNFPFEVIGLDPRPGTIGYVAVLEWDDMSPTVCCFLHHDPRTAFLSATKFAADEFRKEVESFRLGEDDFCTIYCAVTRQPTFPSSLPPNAETVFAVDVKNPEILVGAHFGRGAVESVYTMVYIRAITF
;
A
#
# COMPACT_ATOMS: atom_id res chain seq x y z
N MET A 1 -11.04 -18.72 -12.17
CA MET A 1 -12.46 -18.61 -12.58
C MET A 1 -12.50 -18.34 -14.07
N ALA A 2 -13.45 -18.91 -14.80
CA ALA A 2 -13.59 -18.63 -16.23
C ALA A 2 -14.24 -17.26 -16.42
N THR A 3 -13.57 -16.35 -17.13
CA THR A 3 -14.11 -15.04 -17.50
C THR A 3 -15.35 -15.23 -18.36
N THR A 4 -16.48 -14.64 -17.97
CA THR A 4 -17.71 -14.77 -18.75
C THR A 4 -17.60 -14.02 -20.09
N LEU A 5 -18.38 -14.41 -21.10
CA LEU A 5 -18.41 -13.70 -22.39
C LEU A 5 -18.83 -12.23 -22.21
N GLY A 6 -19.72 -11.96 -21.25
CA GLY A 6 -20.16 -10.60 -20.91
C GLY A 6 -19.04 -9.74 -20.33
N GLU A 7 -18.19 -10.29 -19.47
CA GLU A 7 -16.99 -9.60 -18.96
C GLU A 7 -16.04 -9.22 -20.10
N LEU A 8 -15.71 -10.17 -20.99
CA LEU A 8 -14.82 -9.92 -22.11
C LEU A 8 -15.39 -8.85 -23.06
N ALA A 9 -16.69 -8.90 -23.34
CA ALA A 9 -17.36 -7.89 -24.16
C ALA A 9 -17.28 -6.51 -23.52
N LEU A 10 -17.57 -6.37 -22.22
CA LEU A 10 -17.48 -5.11 -21.51
C LEU A 10 -16.04 -4.57 -21.45
N PHE A 11 -15.06 -5.44 -21.19
CA PHE A 11 -13.64 -5.07 -21.23
C PHE A 11 -13.24 -4.53 -22.60
N LYS A 12 -13.60 -5.25 -23.66
CA LYS A 12 -13.28 -4.84 -25.04
C LYS A 12 -13.97 -3.54 -25.41
N ALA A 13 -15.23 -3.37 -25.00
CA ALA A 13 -16.01 -2.16 -25.25
C ALA A 13 -15.44 -0.94 -24.50
N THR A 14 -14.76 -1.12 -23.38
CA THR A 14 -14.24 -0.03 -22.53
C THR A 14 -12.72 0.16 -22.63
N GLU A 15 -12.02 -0.64 -23.44
CA GLU A 15 -10.56 -0.63 -23.53
C GLU A 15 -10.00 0.68 -24.10
N HIS A 16 -10.76 1.35 -24.96
CA HIS A 16 -10.33 2.54 -25.68
C HIS A 16 -10.60 3.84 -24.90
N PHE A 17 -11.37 3.76 -23.79
CA PHE A 17 -11.62 4.92 -22.95
C PHE A 17 -10.35 5.37 -22.22
N THR A 18 -10.18 6.68 -22.16
CA THR A 18 -8.99 7.36 -21.61
C THR A 18 -9.19 7.80 -20.17
N SER A 19 -10.41 7.77 -19.67
CA SER A 19 -10.71 8.10 -18.28
C SER A 19 -11.71 7.15 -17.63
N LEU A 20 -11.63 7.04 -16.30
CA LEU A 20 -12.62 6.33 -15.49
C LEU A 20 -14.04 6.90 -15.66
N SER A 21 -14.16 8.21 -15.92
CA SER A 21 -15.46 8.85 -16.14
C SER A 21 -16.16 8.31 -17.39
N GLU A 22 -15.43 8.15 -18.49
CA GLU A 22 -15.97 7.59 -19.74
C GLU A 22 -16.43 6.14 -19.55
N VAL A 23 -15.67 5.33 -18.81
CA VAL A 23 -16.06 3.94 -18.50
C VAL A 23 -17.34 3.91 -17.67
N LEU A 24 -17.45 4.75 -16.63
CA LEU A 24 -18.64 4.85 -15.79
C LEU A 24 -19.87 5.33 -16.58
N ASP A 25 -19.67 6.30 -17.47
CA ASP A 25 -20.74 6.84 -18.32
C ASP A 25 -21.18 5.80 -19.36
N PHE A 26 -20.27 5.00 -19.92
CA PHE A 26 -20.60 3.84 -20.75
C PHE A 26 -21.45 2.83 -19.99
N CYS A 27 -21.01 2.38 -18.79
CA CYS A 27 -21.75 1.40 -18.00
C CYS A 27 -23.18 1.88 -17.70
N ARG A 28 -23.37 3.18 -17.41
CA ARG A 28 -24.70 3.77 -17.16
C ARG A 28 -25.60 3.74 -18.39
N ASN A 29 -25.04 3.92 -19.58
CA ASN A 29 -25.80 4.00 -20.83
C ASN A 29 -26.08 2.62 -21.46
N HIS A 30 -25.47 1.56 -20.93
CA HIS A 30 -25.58 0.20 -21.45
C HIS A 30 -26.06 -0.78 -20.35
N PRO A 31 -27.36 -0.76 -20.00
CA PRO A 31 -27.94 -1.61 -18.96
C PRO A 31 -27.82 -3.11 -19.28
N GLU A 32 -27.60 -3.50 -20.53
CA GLU A 32 -27.32 -4.88 -20.91
C GLU A 32 -26.08 -5.48 -20.23
N PHE A 33 -25.16 -4.64 -19.72
CA PHE A 33 -23.99 -5.08 -18.96
C PHE A 33 -24.16 -4.94 -17.43
N GLU A 34 -25.34 -4.57 -16.93
CA GLU A 34 -25.57 -4.26 -15.51
C GLU A 34 -25.12 -5.37 -14.57
N ASP A 35 -25.47 -6.61 -14.89
CA ASP A 35 -25.03 -7.78 -14.11
C ASP A 35 -23.51 -7.92 -14.06
N VAL A 36 -22.80 -7.53 -15.11
CA VAL A 36 -21.34 -7.63 -15.17
C VAL A 36 -20.71 -6.52 -14.34
N TYR A 37 -21.06 -5.27 -14.62
CA TYR A 37 -20.40 -4.14 -13.95
C TYR A 37 -20.89 -3.91 -12.51
N HIS A 38 -21.98 -4.54 -12.04
CA HIS A 38 -22.32 -4.52 -10.62
C HIS A 38 -21.74 -5.68 -9.81
N LYS A 39 -21.53 -6.85 -10.43
CA LYS A 39 -21.22 -8.09 -9.69
C LYS A 39 -19.82 -8.65 -9.96
N VAL A 40 -19.11 -8.15 -10.97
CA VAL A 40 -17.78 -8.64 -11.31
C VAL A 40 -16.70 -7.69 -10.79
N PRO A 41 -16.09 -7.97 -9.62
CA PRO A 41 -15.05 -7.11 -9.04
C PRO A 41 -13.82 -7.00 -9.93
N GLU A 42 -13.45 -8.08 -10.63
CA GLU A 42 -12.28 -8.13 -11.50
C GLU A 42 -12.37 -7.14 -12.68
N PHE A 43 -13.59 -6.81 -13.12
CA PHE A 43 -13.80 -5.74 -14.10
C PHE A 43 -13.28 -4.41 -13.57
N TRP A 44 -13.68 -4.04 -12.34
CA TRP A 44 -13.29 -2.79 -11.73
C TRP A 44 -11.84 -2.75 -11.29
N LYS A 45 -11.30 -3.84 -10.71
CA LYS A 45 -9.88 -3.91 -10.35
C LYS A 45 -8.99 -3.64 -11.57
N LYS A 46 -9.24 -4.32 -12.70
CA LYS A 46 -8.47 -4.08 -13.93
C LYS A 46 -8.70 -2.68 -14.51
N THR A 47 -9.94 -2.19 -14.49
CA THR A 47 -10.27 -0.84 -14.98
C THR A 47 -9.57 0.23 -14.16
N LEU A 48 -9.59 0.12 -12.83
CA LEU A 48 -8.91 1.05 -11.93
C LEU A 48 -7.40 0.99 -12.09
N SER A 49 -6.80 -0.20 -12.27
CA SER A 49 -5.36 -0.35 -12.53
C SER A 49 -4.90 0.33 -13.81
N ARG A 50 -5.80 0.56 -14.78
CA ARG A 50 -5.48 1.30 -16.01
C ARG A 50 -5.36 2.80 -15.78
N PHE A 51 -6.10 3.35 -14.81
CA PHE A 51 -6.19 4.79 -14.58
C PHE A 51 -5.47 5.24 -13.31
N HIS A 52 -5.15 4.32 -12.41
CA HIS A 52 -4.56 4.57 -11.10
C HIS A 52 -3.47 3.54 -10.79
N SER A 53 -2.66 3.84 -9.78
CA SER A 53 -1.65 2.92 -9.28
C SER A 53 -2.29 1.60 -8.82
N SER A 54 -1.68 0.46 -9.14
CA SER A 54 -2.12 -0.84 -8.64
C SER A 54 -2.15 -0.91 -7.11
N TYR A 55 -1.34 -0.10 -6.42
CA TYR A 55 -1.37 -0.01 -4.96
C TYR A 55 -2.68 0.50 -4.40
N TRP A 56 -3.46 1.29 -5.15
CA TRP A 56 -4.78 1.76 -4.69
C TRP A 56 -5.80 0.63 -4.63
N ILE A 57 -5.60 -0.42 -5.42
CA ILE A 57 -6.44 -1.61 -5.42
C ILE A 57 -5.92 -2.58 -4.35
N GLU A 58 -4.60 -2.77 -4.27
CA GLU A 58 -3.98 -3.61 -3.24
C GLU A 58 -4.21 -3.06 -1.82
N SER A 59 -4.36 -1.74 -1.67
CA SER A 59 -4.67 -1.09 -0.39
C SER A 59 -6.11 -1.27 0.07
N ARG A 60 -7.01 -1.73 -0.80
CA ARG A 60 -8.45 -1.89 -0.57
C ARG A 60 -8.92 -3.34 -0.71
N GLY A 61 -8.13 -4.27 -0.20
CA GLY A 61 -8.52 -5.68 -0.09
C GLY A 61 -9.60 -5.95 0.96
N ASP A 62 -10.09 -4.93 1.66
CA ASP A 62 -11.23 -4.96 2.58
C ASP A 62 -12.59 -4.77 1.88
N LEU A 63 -12.60 -4.51 0.58
CA LEU A 63 -13.83 -4.34 -0.18
C LEU A 63 -14.41 -5.70 -0.57
N GLU A 64 -15.69 -5.90 -0.28
CA GLU A 64 -16.46 -7.01 -0.82
C GLU A 64 -16.58 -6.89 -2.35
N ASP A 65 -16.87 -8.01 -3.01
CA ASP A 65 -16.97 -8.09 -4.47
C ASP A 65 -17.96 -7.06 -5.06
N GLU A 66 -19.07 -6.80 -4.36
CA GLU A 66 -20.13 -5.88 -4.76
C GLU A 66 -19.77 -4.40 -4.51
N GLU A 67 -18.79 -4.12 -3.64
CA GLU A 67 -18.39 -2.77 -3.26
C GLU A 67 -17.47 -2.11 -4.29
N TRP A 68 -16.81 -2.90 -5.14
CA TRP A 68 -15.85 -2.42 -6.14
C TRP A 68 -16.45 -1.42 -7.13
N TYR A 69 -17.72 -1.57 -7.51
CA TYR A 69 -18.40 -0.58 -8.35
C TYR A 69 -18.58 0.76 -7.62
N THR A 70 -18.97 0.70 -6.34
CA THR A 70 -19.16 1.90 -5.51
C THR A 70 -17.83 2.58 -5.25
N PHE A 71 -16.77 1.81 -5.01
CA PHE A 71 -15.41 2.30 -4.94
C PHE A 71 -14.99 2.99 -6.23
N ALA A 72 -15.18 2.36 -7.40
CA ALA A 72 -14.86 2.98 -8.69
C ALA A 72 -15.60 4.31 -8.93
N LYS A 73 -16.87 4.42 -8.52
CA LYS A 73 -17.58 5.72 -8.55
C LYS A 73 -16.94 6.76 -7.63
N ALA A 74 -16.52 6.37 -6.43
CA ALA A 74 -15.82 7.27 -5.50
C ALA A 74 -14.46 7.72 -6.07
N MET A 75 -13.79 6.88 -6.86
CA MET A 75 -12.50 7.20 -7.49
C MET A 75 -12.60 8.27 -8.59
N LYS A 76 -13.78 8.57 -9.12
CA LYS A 76 -13.98 9.72 -10.05
C LYS A 76 -13.59 11.06 -9.41
N LYS A 77 -13.76 11.17 -8.10
CA LYS A 77 -13.30 12.30 -7.27
C LYS A 77 -12.85 11.72 -5.93
N PRO A 78 -11.60 11.22 -5.84
CA PRO A 78 -11.13 10.45 -4.71
C PRO A 78 -11.38 11.23 -3.42
N ARG A 79 -12.14 10.61 -2.51
CA ARG A 79 -12.19 11.08 -1.14
C ARG A 79 -10.97 10.51 -0.42
N LEU A 80 -10.27 11.38 0.27
CA LEU A 80 -9.13 11.05 1.09
C LEU A 80 -9.59 11.17 2.53
N PHE A 81 -9.71 10.02 3.19
CA PHE A 81 -10.04 9.98 4.60
C PHE A 81 -8.76 10.07 5.38
N SER A 82 -8.55 11.22 6.00
CA SER A 82 -7.33 11.48 6.77
C SER A 82 -7.42 10.80 8.13
N TYR A 83 -6.43 9.97 8.42
CA TYR A 83 -6.23 9.30 9.70
C TYR A 83 -4.85 9.67 10.24
N SER A 84 -4.66 9.41 11.53
CA SER A 84 -3.38 9.58 12.22
C SER A 84 -3.05 8.31 12.97
N LEU A 85 -1.82 7.83 12.81
CA LEU A 85 -1.24 6.78 13.65
C LEU A 85 -0.50 7.44 14.82
N ILE A 86 -0.95 7.19 16.06
CA ILE A 86 -0.32 7.71 17.29
C ILE A 86 0.34 6.57 18.07
N ARG A 87 1.55 6.80 18.58
CA ARG A 87 2.20 5.95 19.58
C ARG A 87 2.00 6.49 20.99
N ILE A 88 1.27 5.76 21.84
CA ILE A 88 1.04 6.10 23.26
C ILE A 88 1.57 4.96 24.12
N ARG A 89 2.56 5.21 24.98
CA ARG A 89 3.08 4.20 25.95
C ARG A 89 3.44 2.84 25.30
N ASN A 90 4.01 2.85 24.09
CA ASN A 90 4.33 1.68 23.24
C ASN A 90 3.16 0.95 22.58
N GLU A 91 1.94 1.48 22.67
CA GLU A 91 0.79 1.01 21.90
C GLU A 91 0.52 1.96 20.73
N TRP A 92 0.20 1.39 19.57
CA TRP A 92 -0.19 2.13 18.37
C TRP A 92 -1.71 2.22 18.31
N GLN A 93 -2.23 3.41 18.06
CA GLN A 93 -3.66 3.67 17.91
C GLN A 93 -3.92 4.50 16.66
N THR A 94 -5.01 4.20 15.97
CA THR A 94 -5.54 4.98 14.85
C THR A 94 -6.61 5.94 15.34
N GLN A 95 -6.62 7.14 14.78
CA GLN A 95 -7.68 8.12 15.00
C GLN A 95 -8.01 8.85 13.70
N VAL A 96 -9.25 9.31 13.54
CA VAL A 96 -9.65 10.20 12.44
C VAL A 96 -8.97 11.57 12.61
N ALA A 97 -8.44 12.12 11.53
CA ALA A 97 -7.81 13.44 11.52
C ALA A 97 -8.81 14.58 11.25
N PRO A 98 -8.57 15.80 11.78
CA PRO A 98 -7.56 16.12 12.77
C PRO A 98 -7.99 15.60 14.14
N GLY A 99 -7.23 14.65 14.69
CA GLY A 99 -7.46 14.21 16.05
C GLY A 99 -7.01 15.30 17.04
N ARG A 100 -7.45 15.19 18.30
CA ARG A 100 -6.91 16.07 19.35
C ARG A 100 -5.39 15.90 19.39
N PRO A 101 -4.60 16.97 19.57
CA PRO A 101 -3.17 16.86 19.74
C PRO A 101 -2.89 16.02 20.99
N GLN A 102 -2.49 14.77 20.77
CA GLN A 102 -2.03 13.87 21.82
C GLN A 102 -0.50 13.94 21.88
N THR A 103 0.06 13.70 23.06
CA THR A 103 1.50 13.56 23.23
C THR A 103 1.98 12.27 22.55
N GLY A 104 2.47 12.37 21.31
CA GLY A 104 2.97 11.23 20.54
C GLY A 104 3.50 11.64 19.16
N VAL A 105 4.17 10.71 18.48
CA VAL A 105 4.53 10.86 17.06
C VAL A 105 3.28 10.59 16.22
N ASN A 106 2.94 11.52 15.33
CA ASN A 106 1.74 11.44 14.49
C ASN A 106 2.14 11.24 13.03
N PHE A 107 1.74 10.12 12.46
CA PHE A 107 1.85 9.86 11.03
C PHE A 107 0.48 10.05 10.38
N PRO A 108 0.22 11.18 9.72
CA PRO A 108 -0.99 11.33 8.94
C PRO A 108 -0.95 10.39 7.74
N PHE A 109 -2.07 9.76 7.43
CA PHE A 109 -2.22 8.92 6.24
C PHE A 109 -3.63 9.04 5.69
N GLU A 110 -3.79 8.65 4.43
CA GLU A 110 -5.06 8.74 3.73
C GLU A 110 -5.55 7.35 3.35
N VAL A 111 -6.82 7.07 3.65
CA VAL A 111 -7.53 5.96 3.03
C VAL A 111 -8.31 6.50 1.84
N ILE A 112 -8.13 5.85 0.70
CA ILE A 112 -8.66 6.31 -0.58
C ILE A 112 -10.06 5.72 -0.79
N GLY A 113 -10.99 6.53 -1.30
CA GLY A 113 -12.26 6.07 -1.89
C GLY A 113 -13.41 5.94 -0.89
N LEU A 114 -13.53 4.79 -0.23
CA LEU A 114 -14.59 4.50 0.76
C LEU A 114 -14.04 4.48 2.19
N ASP A 115 -14.86 4.82 3.18
CA ASP A 115 -14.47 4.64 4.58
C ASP A 115 -14.24 3.15 4.89
N PRO A 116 -13.20 2.80 5.66
CA PRO A 116 -13.06 1.46 6.22
C PRO A 116 -14.28 1.10 7.07
N ARG A 117 -14.72 -0.16 6.98
CA ARG A 117 -15.75 -0.67 7.89
C ARG A 117 -15.20 -0.73 9.32
N PRO A 118 -16.01 -0.41 10.35
CA PRO A 118 -15.60 -0.60 11.74
C PRO A 118 -15.17 -2.05 11.99
N GLY A 119 -14.01 -2.23 12.60
CA GLY A 119 -13.40 -3.54 12.85
C GLY A 119 -12.51 -4.06 11.72
N THR A 120 -12.41 -3.36 10.58
CA THR A 120 -11.47 -3.73 9.52
C THR A 120 -10.03 -3.65 10.05
N ILE A 121 -9.28 -4.73 9.84
CA ILE A 121 -7.85 -4.77 10.15
C ILE A 121 -7.09 -4.23 8.94
N GLY A 122 -6.21 -3.27 9.19
CA GLY A 122 -5.30 -2.72 8.21
C GLY A 122 -3.85 -2.86 8.63
N TYR A 123 -2.93 -2.66 7.70
CA TYR A 123 -1.52 -2.46 7.96
C TYR A 123 -1.07 -1.13 7.40
N VAL A 124 -0.52 -0.26 8.24
CA VAL A 124 0.10 0.98 7.80
C VAL A 124 1.58 0.72 7.55
N ALA A 125 2.04 1.00 6.34
CA ALA A 125 3.45 1.09 5.96
C ALA A 125 3.88 2.56 6.06
N VAL A 126 4.76 2.87 7.02
CA VAL A 126 5.43 4.17 7.12
C VAL A 126 6.85 3.97 6.59
N LEU A 127 7.23 4.69 5.53
CA LEU A 127 8.59 4.76 5.01
C LEU A 127 9.19 6.11 5.36
N GLU A 128 10.19 6.10 6.23
CA GLU A 128 11.00 7.27 6.56
C GLU A 128 12.31 7.21 5.78
N TRP A 129 12.68 8.32 5.16
CA TRP A 129 13.97 8.53 4.53
C TRP A 129 14.63 9.74 5.17
N ASP A 130 15.96 9.71 5.31
CA ASP A 130 16.71 10.85 5.82
C ASP A 130 16.34 12.12 5.01
N ASP A 131 16.01 13.20 5.73
CA ASP A 131 15.61 14.52 5.22
C ASP A 131 14.33 14.60 4.35
N MET A 132 13.55 13.53 4.22
CA MET A 132 12.26 13.56 3.51
C MET A 132 11.05 13.37 4.42
N SER A 133 9.92 13.94 4.00
CA SER A 133 8.63 13.65 4.63
C SER A 133 8.32 12.15 4.52
N PRO A 134 7.84 11.50 5.59
CA PRO A 134 7.53 10.08 5.56
C PRO A 134 6.46 9.78 4.52
N THR A 135 6.67 8.74 3.73
CA THR A 135 5.64 8.18 2.85
C THR A 135 4.82 7.19 3.64
N VAL A 136 3.53 7.46 3.82
CA VAL A 136 2.64 6.60 4.61
C VAL A 136 1.53 6.05 3.73
N CYS A 137 1.41 4.73 3.69
CA CYS A 137 0.35 4.04 2.94
C CYS A 137 -0.34 3.02 3.85
N CYS A 138 -1.66 2.89 3.71
CA CYS A 138 -2.46 1.96 4.49
C CYS A 138 -3.02 0.85 3.61
N PHE A 139 -2.87 -0.40 4.03
CA PHE A 139 -3.34 -1.59 3.33
C PHE A 139 -4.41 -2.30 4.15
N LEU A 140 -5.63 -2.36 3.65
CA LEU A 140 -6.77 -2.98 4.31
C LEU A 140 -7.05 -4.34 3.70
N HIS A 141 -7.29 -5.35 4.54
CA HIS A 141 -7.75 -6.66 4.08
C HIS A 141 -8.41 -7.44 5.20
N HIS A 142 -9.40 -8.28 4.86
CA HIS A 142 -9.99 -9.25 5.79
C HIS A 142 -9.01 -10.30 6.32
N ASP A 143 -7.90 -10.49 5.62
CA ASP A 143 -6.84 -11.43 5.97
C ASP A 143 -5.60 -10.61 6.32
N PRO A 144 -5.24 -10.55 7.62
CA PRO A 144 -4.09 -9.79 8.08
C PRO A 144 -2.80 -10.17 7.36
N ARG A 145 -2.64 -11.44 6.98
CA ARG A 145 -1.45 -11.90 6.26
C ARG A 145 -1.34 -11.27 4.88
N THR A 146 -2.46 -11.17 4.16
CA THR A 146 -2.49 -10.58 2.82
C THR A 146 -2.21 -9.07 2.88
N ALA A 147 -2.84 -8.34 3.81
CA ALA A 147 -2.55 -6.92 4.02
C ALA A 147 -1.07 -6.66 4.36
N PHE A 148 -0.48 -7.49 5.22
CA PHE A 148 0.94 -7.44 5.56
C PHE A 148 1.86 -7.67 4.36
N LEU A 149 1.54 -8.67 3.52
CA LEU A 149 2.32 -8.96 2.31
C LEU A 149 2.24 -7.81 1.31
N SER A 150 1.06 -7.20 1.12
CA SER A 150 0.90 -6.02 0.27
C SER A 150 1.69 -4.82 0.79
N ALA A 151 1.63 -4.56 2.10
CA ALA A 151 2.41 -3.50 2.73
C ALA A 151 3.93 -3.70 2.57
N THR A 152 4.39 -4.95 2.69
CA THR A 152 5.81 -5.31 2.51
C THR A 152 6.25 -5.14 1.05
N LYS A 153 5.41 -5.58 0.10
CA LYS A 153 5.65 -5.40 -1.34
C LYS A 153 5.75 -3.92 -1.70
N PHE A 154 4.79 -3.11 -1.25
CA PHE A 154 4.82 -1.67 -1.44
C PHE A 154 6.10 -1.05 -0.90
N ALA A 155 6.47 -1.39 0.34
CA ALA A 155 7.68 -0.85 0.94
C ALA A 155 8.94 -1.23 0.14
N ALA A 156 9.04 -2.47 -0.33
CA ALA A 156 10.16 -2.93 -1.15
C ALA A 156 10.23 -2.24 -2.52
N ASP A 157 9.08 -1.99 -3.15
CA ASP A 157 9.02 -1.36 -4.46
C ASP A 157 9.27 0.16 -4.39
N GLU A 158 8.74 0.86 -3.39
CA GLU A 158 9.09 2.27 -3.13
C GLU A 158 10.56 2.41 -2.78
N PHE A 159 11.08 1.51 -1.95
CA PHE A 159 12.51 1.44 -1.65
C PHE A 159 13.35 1.29 -2.92
N ARG A 160 12.99 0.35 -3.80
CA ARG A 160 13.70 0.14 -5.08
C ARG A 160 13.68 1.39 -5.97
N LYS A 161 12.54 2.07 -6.10
CA LYS A 161 12.43 3.28 -6.92
C LYS A 161 13.36 4.38 -6.44
N GLU A 162 13.42 4.60 -5.14
CA GLU A 162 14.30 5.60 -4.55
C GLU A 162 15.77 5.20 -4.78
N VAL A 163 16.15 3.94 -4.55
CA VAL A 163 17.50 3.43 -4.89
C VAL A 163 17.86 3.65 -6.35
N GLU A 164 16.95 3.36 -7.28
CA GLU A 164 17.17 3.57 -8.71
C GLU A 164 17.31 5.05 -9.08
N SER A 165 16.72 5.95 -8.28
CA SER A 165 16.85 7.40 -8.44
C SER A 165 18.23 7.91 -8.02
N PHE A 166 18.88 7.24 -7.05
CA PHE A 166 20.28 7.45 -6.74
C PHE A 166 21.11 6.93 -7.92
N ARG A 167 21.74 7.84 -8.67
CA ARG A 167 22.66 7.47 -9.76
C ARG A 167 23.90 6.77 -9.18
N LEU A 168 23.80 5.47 -8.98
CA LEU A 168 24.92 4.60 -8.67
C LEU A 168 25.91 4.68 -9.86
N GLY A 169 27.16 5.07 -9.60
CA GLY A 169 28.23 4.97 -10.57
C GLY A 169 28.53 3.50 -10.92
N GLU A 170 29.24 3.25 -12.01
CA GLU A 170 29.53 1.88 -12.53
C GLU A 170 30.21 0.93 -11.52
N ASP A 171 30.72 1.46 -10.41
CA ASP A 171 31.41 0.71 -9.35
C ASP A 171 30.67 0.71 -8.00
N ASP A 172 29.47 1.28 -7.91
CA ASP A 172 28.70 1.32 -6.67
C ASP A 172 27.88 0.04 -6.52
N PHE A 173 27.90 -0.55 -5.32
CA PHE A 173 27.03 -1.67 -4.98
C PHE A 173 26.00 -1.22 -3.94
N CYS A 174 24.74 -1.58 -4.17
CA CYS A 174 23.67 -1.45 -3.21
C CYS A 174 23.38 -2.84 -2.63
N THR A 175 23.44 -2.99 -1.30
CA THR A 175 22.92 -4.20 -0.65
C THR A 175 21.68 -3.84 0.15
N ILE A 176 20.56 -4.39 -0.28
CA ILE A 176 19.24 -4.19 0.34
C ILE A 176 19.04 -5.28 1.39
N TYR A 177 18.79 -4.88 2.64
CA TYR A 177 18.47 -5.82 3.71
C TYR A 177 17.05 -5.56 4.23
N CYS A 178 16.36 -6.64 4.59
CA CYS A 178 15.06 -6.57 5.24
C CYS A 178 15.16 -7.34 6.55
N ALA A 179 15.09 -6.65 7.68
CA ALA A 179 15.21 -7.20 9.02
C ALA A 179 13.90 -7.01 9.81
N VAL A 180 13.19 -8.10 10.08
CA VAL A 180 12.08 -8.07 11.04
C VAL A 180 12.69 -8.09 12.45
N THR A 181 12.59 -7.01 13.22
CA THR A 181 13.18 -6.95 14.57
C THR A 181 12.13 -6.54 15.60
N ARG A 182 12.14 -7.16 16.79
CA ARG A 182 11.32 -6.72 17.95
C ARG A 182 11.95 -5.53 18.69
N GLN A 183 13.24 -5.31 18.49
CA GLN A 183 14.05 -4.19 18.96
C GLN A 183 15.23 -4.08 17.98
N PRO A 184 15.57 -2.89 17.46
CA PRO A 184 16.68 -2.74 16.54
C PRO A 184 18.00 -2.89 17.31
N THR A 185 18.55 -4.09 17.35
CA THR A 185 19.99 -4.28 17.59
C THR A 185 20.62 -4.59 16.25
N PHE A 186 21.24 -3.58 15.64
CA PHE A 186 22.04 -3.75 14.43
C PHE A 186 23.22 -4.68 14.74
N PRO A 187 23.46 -5.75 13.96
CA PRO A 187 24.72 -6.45 14.01
C PRO A 187 25.81 -5.48 13.52
N SER A 188 26.88 -5.33 14.29
CA SER A 188 28.02 -4.44 14.00
C SER A 188 28.78 -4.80 12.71
N SER A 189 28.42 -5.89 12.05
CA SER A 189 28.99 -6.34 10.77
C SER A 189 28.02 -7.31 10.08
N LEU A 190 27.55 -6.97 8.88
CA LEU A 190 26.79 -7.89 8.02
C LEU A 190 27.73 -8.57 7.02
N PRO A 191 27.54 -9.87 6.71
CA PRO A 191 28.33 -10.56 5.72
C PRO A 191 27.97 -10.09 4.29
N PRO A 192 28.93 -10.07 3.35
CA PRO A 192 28.79 -9.42 2.04
C PRO A 192 27.78 -10.05 1.06
N ASN A 193 27.04 -11.11 1.43
CA ASN A 193 26.15 -11.85 0.53
C ASN A 193 24.82 -12.31 1.18
N ALA A 194 24.20 -11.52 2.07
CA ALA A 194 22.98 -11.97 2.75
C ALA A 194 21.72 -11.81 1.89
N GLU A 195 21.32 -12.87 1.18
CA GLU A 195 19.92 -13.07 0.79
C GLU A 195 19.12 -13.42 2.05
N THR A 196 18.18 -12.55 2.48
CA THR A 196 17.51 -12.73 3.78
C THR A 196 16.06 -13.21 3.62
N VAL A 197 15.80 -14.36 4.25
CA VAL A 197 14.51 -15.08 4.35
C VAL A 197 13.72 -14.58 5.57
N PHE A 198 12.40 -14.46 5.43
CA PHE A 198 11.47 -13.89 6.42
C PHE A 198 11.04 -14.90 7.49
N ALA A 199 11.10 -14.51 8.77
CA ALA A 199 10.32 -15.10 9.86
C ALA A 199 9.43 -13.99 10.48
N VAL A 200 8.11 -14.15 10.41
CA VAL A 200 7.13 -13.13 10.84
C VAL A 200 6.39 -13.61 12.08
N ASP A 201 6.46 -12.83 13.16
CA ASP A 201 5.52 -12.94 14.27
C ASP A 201 4.30 -12.05 13.98
N VAL A 202 3.17 -12.70 13.70
CA VAL A 202 1.91 -12.08 13.27
C VAL A 202 1.32 -11.16 14.35
N LYS A 203 1.76 -11.28 15.62
CA LYS A 203 1.13 -10.57 16.74
C LYS A 203 1.62 -9.15 16.95
N ASN A 204 2.82 -8.75 16.47
CA ASN A 204 3.39 -7.39 16.65
C ASN A 204 4.58 -7.11 15.71
N PRO A 205 4.43 -7.15 14.37
CA PRO A 205 5.60 -7.01 13.48
C PRO A 205 6.10 -5.56 13.41
N GLU A 206 7.31 -5.26 13.91
CA GLU A 206 8.11 -4.16 13.33
C GLU A 206 8.99 -4.82 12.27
N ILE A 207 8.79 -4.45 11.01
CA ILE A 207 9.71 -4.84 9.93
C ILE A 207 10.59 -3.65 9.61
N LEU A 208 11.84 -3.67 10.06
CA LEU A 208 12.83 -2.70 9.63
C LEU A 208 13.42 -3.14 8.28
N VAL A 209 13.08 -2.45 7.18
CA VAL A 209 13.75 -2.66 5.89
C VAL A 209 14.76 -1.54 5.69
N GLY A 210 16.05 -1.85 5.56
CA GLY A 210 17.10 -0.84 5.34
C GLY A 210 18.14 -1.34 4.35
N ALA A 211 18.66 -0.47 3.49
CA ALA A 211 19.81 -0.79 2.66
C ALA A 211 21.07 -0.12 3.17
N HIS A 212 22.20 -0.71 2.81
CA HIS A 212 23.50 -0.10 3.02
C HIS A 212 24.14 0.17 1.66
N PHE A 213 24.50 1.43 1.41
CA PHE A 213 25.27 1.86 0.25
C PHE A 213 26.74 2.02 0.66
N GLY A 214 27.68 1.48 -0.11
CA GLY A 214 29.09 1.49 0.24
C GLY A 214 30.02 1.97 -0.88
N ARG A 215 30.52 3.21 -0.79
CA ARG A 215 31.82 3.62 -1.33
C ARG A 215 32.34 4.86 -0.61
N GLY A 216 33.63 4.87 -0.24
CA GLY A 216 34.39 6.01 0.32
C GLY A 216 33.63 7.06 1.14
N ALA A 217 33.70 6.99 2.48
CA ALA A 217 33.07 7.93 3.41
C ALA A 217 31.52 8.01 3.35
N VAL A 218 30.90 6.82 3.25
CA VAL A 218 29.66 6.37 3.93
C VAL A 218 28.63 7.46 4.31
N GLU A 219 27.74 7.79 3.39
CA GLU A 219 26.36 8.12 3.75
C GLU A 219 25.54 6.83 3.63
N SER A 220 25.26 6.21 4.78
CA SER A 220 24.29 5.13 4.83
C SER A 220 22.90 5.76 4.77
N VAL A 221 22.16 5.56 3.67
CA VAL A 221 20.75 5.94 3.61
C VAL A 221 19.94 4.86 4.31
N TYR A 222 19.37 5.20 5.47
CA TYR A 222 18.49 4.29 6.19
C TYR A 222 17.05 4.61 5.79
N THR A 223 16.37 3.61 5.26
CA THR A 223 14.90 3.63 5.28
C THR A 223 14.47 2.92 6.55
N MET A 224 13.54 3.51 7.29
CA MET A 224 12.81 2.77 8.30
C MET A 224 11.42 2.50 7.76
N VAL A 225 11.10 1.22 7.63
CA VAL A 225 9.74 0.78 7.33
C VAL A 225 9.08 0.41 8.65
N TYR A 226 7.86 0.87 8.87
CA TYR A 226 7.02 0.39 9.96
C TYR A 226 5.77 -0.21 9.35
N ILE A 227 5.54 -1.51 9.53
CA ILE A 227 4.33 -2.20 9.07
C ILE A 227 3.49 -2.57 10.28
N ARG A 228 2.46 -1.79 10.58
CA ARG A 228 1.68 -1.96 11.82
C ARG A 228 0.25 -2.33 11.59
N ALA A 229 -0.20 -3.38 12.28
CA ALA A 229 -1.60 -3.72 12.36
C ALA A 229 -2.37 -2.58 13.03
N ILE A 230 -3.46 -2.18 12.41
CA ILE A 230 -4.39 -1.18 12.90
C ILE A 230 -5.81 -1.72 12.80
N THR A 231 -6.71 -1.18 13.61
CA THR A 231 -8.13 -1.50 13.54
C THR A 231 -8.88 -0.18 13.40
N PHE A 232 -9.78 -0.12 12.43
CA PHE A 232 -10.64 1.05 12.19
C PHE A 232 -11.91 1.00 13.03
#